data_AF-A0A1G1HZ97-F1
#
_entry.id   AF-A0A1G1HZ97-F1
#
_cell.length_a   1.000
_cell.length_b   1.000
_cell.length_c   1.000
_cell.angle_alpha   90.00
_cell.angle_beta   90.00
_cell.angle_gamma   90.00
#
_symmetry.space_group_name_H-M   'P 1'
#
loop_
_entity.id
_entity.type
_entity.pdbx_description
1 polymer ?
#
loop_
_entity_poly.entity_id
_entity_poly.type
_entity_poly.pdbx_seq_one_letter_code
_entity_poly.pdbx_strand_id
1 'polypeptide(L)'
;MWRVLFEIVVIVGVLGTAFVAVVNVVRFVRQNRGKPLRAWFKAEPTRPCPYCRTPIPISAAVCAHCRKSVSGSDLPAETKEGPAE
;
A
#
# COMPACT_ATOMS: atom_id res chain seq x y z
N MET A 1 23.88 12.07 50.83
CA MET A 1 24.28 12.33 49.43
C MET A 1 24.17 11.11 48.54
N TRP A 2 24.73 9.95 48.93
CA TRP A 2 24.75 8.75 48.07
C TRP A 2 23.38 8.12 47.78
N ARG A 3 22.43 8.14 48.72
CA ARG A 3 21.05 7.66 48.51
C ARG A 3 20.30 8.45 47.43
N VAL A 4 20.50 9.76 47.35
CA VAL A 4 19.80 10.63 46.36
C VAL A 4 20.35 10.39 44.95
N LEU A 5 21.67 10.19 44.82
CA LEU A 5 22.27 9.81 43.53
C LEU A 5 21.75 8.45 43.04
N PHE A 6 21.57 7.50 43.95
CA PHE A 6 21.01 6.19 43.60
C PHE A 6 19.55 6.30 43.11
N GLU A 7 18.71 7.05 43.82
CA GLU A 7 17.34 7.33 43.38
C GLU A 7 17.28 7.99 42.00
N ILE A 8 18.14 8.97 41.73
CA ILE A 8 18.20 9.64 40.42
C ILE A 8 18.56 8.64 39.31
N VAL A 9 19.56 7.78 39.54
CA VAL A 9 19.97 6.75 38.56
C VAL A 9 18.83 5.77 38.29
N VAL A 10 18.11 5.33 39.31
CA VAL A 10 16.96 4.44 39.18
C VAL A 10 15.83 5.10 38.40
N ILE A 11 15.49 6.35 38.72
CA ILE A 11 14.43 7.12 38.04
C ILE A 11 14.76 7.31 36.57
N VAL A 12 16.00 7.71 36.24
CA VAL A 12 16.43 7.90 34.85
C VAL A 12 16.40 6.57 34.08
N GLY A 13 16.81 5.47 34.70
CA GLY A 13 16.73 4.13 34.11
C GLY A 13 15.29 3.69 33.82
N VAL A 14 14.37 3.91 34.76
CA VAL A 14 12.94 3.58 34.60
C VAL A 14 12.29 4.45 33.51
N LEU A 15 12.58 5.76 33.49
CA LEU A 15 12.07 6.66 32.44
C LEU A 15 12.61 6.30 31.06
N GLY A 16 13.89 5.93 30.95
CA GLY A 16 14.50 5.50 29.70
C GLY A 16 13.89 4.20 29.16
N THR A 17 13.73 3.19 30.02
CA THR A 17 13.10 1.92 29.65
C THR A 17 11.63 2.09 29.24
N ALA A 18 10.88 2.93 29.96
CA ALA A 18 9.50 3.27 29.60
C ALA A 18 9.42 3.97 28.24
N PHE A 19 10.31 4.93 27.96
CA PHE A 19 10.36 5.62 26.67
C PHE A 19 10.65 4.64 25.52
N VAL A 20 11.66 3.77 25.67
CA VAL A 20 12.01 2.76 24.67
C VAL A 20 10.83 1.80 24.42
N ALA A 21 10.14 1.37 25.48
CA ALA A 21 8.95 0.53 25.35
C ALA A 21 7.84 1.21 24.54
N VAL A 22 7.55 2.48 24.83
CA VAL A 22 6.54 3.26 24.09
C VAL A 22 6.93 3.40 22.62
N VAL A 23 8.19 3.71 22.32
CA VAL A 23 8.70 3.83 20.95
C VAL A 23 8.54 2.51 20.18
N ASN A 24 8.90 1.38 20.80
CA ASN A 24 8.73 0.06 20.20
C ASN A 24 7.27 -0.28 19.93
N VAL A 25 6.36 0.03 20.86
CA VAL A 25 4.92 -0.16 20.66
C VAL A 25 4.39 0.69 19.52
N VAL A 26 4.76 1.98 19.45
CA VAL A 26 4.36 2.87 18.35
C VAL A 26 4.89 2.38 17.01
N ARG A 27 6.15 1.93 16.97
CA ARG A 27 6.75 1.36 15.75
C ARG A 27 6.03 0.09 15.31
N PHE A 28 5.75 -0.81 16.25
CA PHE A 28 5.00 -2.04 16.01
C PHE A 28 3.59 -1.75 15.49
N VAL A 29 2.88 -0.81 16.11
CA VAL A 29 1.56 -0.36 15.66
C VAL A 29 1.64 0.25 14.26
N ARG A 30 2.65 1.06 13.93
CA ARG A 30 2.84 1.60 12.56
C ARG A 30 3.12 0.49 11.55
N GLN A 31 3.94 -0.49 11.91
CA GLN A 31 4.30 -1.61 11.04
C GLN A 31 3.10 -2.55 10.79
N ASN A 32 2.22 -2.69 11.79
CA ASN A 32 0.99 -3.47 11.67
C ASN A 32 -0.20 -2.66 11.13
N ARG A 33 -0.15 -1.32 11.14
CA ARG A 33 -1.13 -0.45 10.48
C ARG A 33 -0.94 -0.52 8.97
N GLY A 34 -1.39 -1.64 8.41
CA GLY A 34 -1.89 -1.76 7.06
C GLY A 34 -0.84 -1.57 5.98
N LYS A 35 -0.49 -2.69 5.33
CA LYS A 35 -0.44 -2.66 3.86
C LYS A 35 -1.76 -2.02 3.44
N PRO A 36 -1.79 -0.82 2.85
CA PRO A 36 -3.06 -0.23 2.47
C PRO A 36 -3.73 -1.23 1.53
N LEU A 37 -4.97 -1.63 1.83
CA LEU A 37 -5.81 -2.45 0.96
C LEU A 37 -5.98 -1.85 -0.46
N ARG A 38 -5.41 -0.65 -0.68
CA ARG A 38 -5.22 0.04 -1.96
C ARG A 38 -4.35 -0.70 -2.97
N ALA A 39 -3.62 -1.76 -2.60
CA ALA A 39 -2.89 -2.58 -3.58
C ALA A 39 -3.82 -3.44 -4.46
N TRP A 40 -5.03 -3.78 -3.99
CA TRP A 40 -5.99 -4.62 -4.74
C TRP A 40 -6.85 -3.84 -5.73
N PHE A 41 -6.90 -2.52 -5.61
CA PHE A 41 -7.62 -1.64 -6.51
C PHE A 41 -6.63 -0.77 -7.29
N LYS A 42 -5.60 -1.40 -7.87
CA LYS A 42 -4.92 -0.80 -9.01
C LYS A 42 -5.99 -0.76 -10.10
N ALA A 43 -6.65 0.40 -10.25
CA ALA A 43 -7.75 0.59 -11.18
C ALA A 43 -7.32 -0.01 -12.52
N GLU A 44 -8.02 -1.06 -12.95
CA GLU A 44 -7.68 -1.74 -14.18
C GLU A 44 -7.62 -0.69 -15.29
N PRO A 45 -6.48 -0.56 -15.99
CA PRO A 45 -6.35 0.49 -16.98
C PRO A 45 -7.45 0.34 -18.03
N THR A 46 -8.07 1.46 -18.41
CA THR A 46 -9.19 1.51 -19.36
C THR A 46 -8.74 2.06 -20.70
N ARG A 47 -9.31 1.54 -21.78
CA ARG A 47 -9.13 2.02 -23.16
C ARG A 47 -10.47 2.43 -23.78
N PRO A 48 -10.49 3.37 -24.75
CA PRO A 48 -11.70 3.65 -25.50
C PRO A 48 -12.05 2.49 -26.45
N CYS A 49 -13.32 2.10 -26.51
CA CYS A 49 -13.78 1.12 -27.49
C CYS A 49 -13.60 1.66 -28.93
N PRO A 50 -13.05 0.90 -29.89
CA PRO A 50 -12.82 1.37 -31.26
C PRO A 50 -14.10 1.69 -32.03
N TYR A 51 -15.25 1.17 -31.58
CA TYR A 51 -16.53 1.35 -32.27
C TYR A 51 -17.40 2.47 -31.70
N CYS A 52 -17.47 2.57 -30.37
CA CYS A 52 -18.39 3.49 -29.68
C CYS A 52 -17.68 4.50 -28.77
N ARG A 53 -16.35 4.42 -28.64
CA ARG A 53 -15.49 5.27 -27.80
C ARG A 53 -15.78 5.23 -26.29
N THR A 54 -16.74 4.43 -25.84
CA THR A 54 -16.99 4.20 -24.41
C THR A 54 -15.75 3.62 -23.73
N PRO A 55 -15.39 4.09 -22.52
CA PRO A 55 -14.28 3.51 -21.75
C PRO A 55 -14.61 2.06 -21.36
N ILE A 56 -13.71 1.15 -21.67
CA ILE A 56 -13.77 -0.27 -21.33
C ILE A 56 -12.45 -0.69 -20.67
N PRO A 57 -12.44 -1.68 -19.76
CA PRO A 57 -11.19 -2.19 -19.22
C PRO A 57 -10.33 -2.75 -20.35
N ILE A 58 -9.01 -2.61 -20.25
CA ILE A 58 -8.08 -3.13 -21.25
C ILE A 58 -8.32 -4.64 -21.41
N SER A 59 -8.48 -5.39 -20.32
CA SER A 59 -8.83 -6.82 -20.30
C SER A 59 -10.16 -7.22 -20.99
N ALA A 60 -11.04 -6.26 -21.34
CA ALA A 60 -12.34 -6.57 -21.94
C ALA A 60 -12.22 -7.09 -23.38
N ALA A 61 -12.70 -8.33 -23.58
CA ALA A 61 -12.88 -8.93 -24.90
C ALA A 61 -14.17 -8.48 -25.61
N VAL A 62 -15.13 -7.90 -24.89
CA VAL A 62 -16.42 -7.44 -25.43
C VAL A 62 -16.79 -6.11 -24.77
N CYS A 63 -17.23 -5.13 -25.56
CA CYS A 63 -17.71 -3.86 -25.03
C CYS A 63 -19.11 -4.01 -24.41
N ALA A 64 -19.28 -3.61 -23.14
CA ALA A 64 -20.58 -3.64 -22.46
C ALA A 64 -21.63 -2.67 -23.05
N HIS A 65 -21.19 -1.61 -23.73
CA HIS A 65 -22.07 -0.58 -24.29
C HIS A 65 -22.61 -0.96 -25.68
N CYS A 66 -21.73 -1.36 -26.60
CA CYS A 66 -22.12 -1.67 -27.98
C CYS A 66 -22.14 -3.17 -28.31
N ARG A 67 -21.78 -4.04 -27.35
CA ARG A 67 -21.72 -5.51 -27.49
C ARG A 67 -20.81 -6.03 -28.61
N LYS A 68 -19.96 -5.19 -29.20
CA LYS A 68 -18.96 -5.61 -30.18
C LYS A 68 -17.74 -6.21 -29.48
N SER A 69 -17.17 -7.26 -30.08
CA SER A 69 -15.91 -7.87 -29.68
C SER A 69 -14.74 -6.90 -29.88
N VAL A 70 -13.86 -6.79 -28.89
CA VAL A 70 -12.65 -5.95 -28.94
C VAL A 70 -11.46 -6.87 -28.78
N SER A 71 -10.62 -6.96 -29.81
CA SER A 71 -9.52 -7.91 -29.87
C SER A 71 -8.41 -7.61 -28.85
N GLY A 72 -7.74 -8.67 -28.41
CA GLY A 72 -6.58 -8.62 -27.52
C GLY A 72 -5.30 -8.07 -28.17
N SER A 73 -5.29 -7.92 -29.50
CA SER A 73 -4.19 -7.32 -30.26
C SER A 73 -4.08 -5.80 -30.09
N ASP A 74 -5.15 -5.16 -29.60
CA ASP A 74 -5.16 -3.72 -29.27
C ASP A 74 -4.85 -3.47 -27.78
N LEU A 75 -4.30 -4.47 -27.08
CA LEU A 75 -3.83 -4.36 -25.70
C LEU A 75 -2.35 -3.95 -25.73
N PRO A 76 -1.93 -2.88 -25.04
CA PRO A 76 -0.51 -2.67 -24.80
C PRO A 76 0.01 -3.87 -24.01
N ALA A 77 1.07 -4.48 -24.52
CA ALA A 77 1.70 -5.66 -23.92
C ALA A 77 1.91 -5.45 -22.42
N GLU A 78 1.37 -6.38 -21.64
CA GLU A 78 1.44 -6.46 -20.19
C GLU A 78 2.88 -6.21 -19.72
N THR A 79 3.19 -4.98 -19.34
CA THR A 79 4.52 -4.66 -18.79
C THR A 79 4.54 -5.21 -17.38
N LYS A 80 5.26 -6.31 -17.22
CA LYS A 80 5.58 -6.95 -15.94
C LYS A 80 6.51 -6.04 -15.14
N GLU A 81 6.03 -4.87 -14.73
CA GLU A 81 6.75 -4.00 -13.78
C GLU A 81 6.37 -4.45 -12.37
N GLY A 82 7.05 -5.50 -11.92
CA GLY A 82 7.28 -5.69 -10.49
C GLY A 82 8.30 -4.65 -10.03
N PRO A 83 8.06 -3.89 -8.95
CA PRO A 83 9.07 -2.99 -8.42
C PRO A 83 10.22 -3.81 -7.86
N ALA A 84 11.39 -3.64 -8.49
CA ALA A 84 12.66 -3.88 -7.85
C ALA A 84 12.83 -2.80 -6.77
N GLU A 85 12.98 -3.22 -5.52
CA GLU A 85 13.76 -2.57 -4.46
C GLU A 85 13.91 -3.53 -3.26
#